data_AF-A0A2V8DY82-F1
#
_entry.id   AF-A0A2V8DY82-F1
#
_cell.length_a   1.000
_cell.length_b   1.000
_cell.length_c   1.000
_cell.angle_alpha   90.00
_cell.angle_beta   90.00
_cell.angle_gamma   90.00
#
_symmetry.space_group_name_H-M   'P 1'
#
loop_
_entity.id
_entity.type
_entity.pdbx_description
1 polymer ?
#
loop_
_entity_poly.entity_id
_entity_poly.type
_entity_poly.pdbx_seq_one_letter_code
_entity_poly.pdbx_strand_id
1 'polypeptide(L)'
;MTLAHDLLLTAALGGLGYTLRALDCPDVEALRFGKEFGNRGQCNPTYFTVGNLIKHLSHLRDQEGMPVPEIIDRYVFLTAGACGPCRFGTYVTEYRKALVDSGFEGFRVLLFQQQGGIKQA
;
A
#
# COMPACT_ATOMS: atom_id res chain seq x y z
N MET A 1 5.77 0.71 12.06
CA MET A 1 5.30 2.02 12.56
C MET A 1 4.40 1.77 13.76
N THR A 2 4.22 2.75 14.64
CA THR A 2 3.28 2.64 15.76
C THR A 2 2.07 3.52 15.47
N LEU A 3 0.97 3.28 16.18
CA LEU A 3 -0.25 4.10 16.09
C LEU A 3 0.05 5.61 16.27
N ALA A 4 1.03 5.95 17.12
CA ALA A 4 1.45 7.33 17.31
C ALA A 4 2.03 7.96 16.03
N HIS A 5 2.79 7.20 15.24
CA HIS A 5 3.30 7.68 13.96
C HIS A 5 2.18 7.87 12.93
N ASP A 6 1.20 6.95 12.90
CA ASP A 6 0.07 7.02 11.97
C ASP A 6 -0.82 8.24 12.27
N LEU A 7 -1.09 8.49 13.55
CA LEU A 7 -1.80 9.69 14.01
C LEU A 7 -1.05 10.97 13.68
N LEU A 8 0.27 11.00 13.95
CA LEU A 8 1.10 12.17 13.67
C LEU A 8 1.11 12.51 12.17
N LEU A 9 1.33 11.51 11.30
CA LEU A 9 1.36 11.73 9.85
C LEU A 9 -0.01 12.12 9.32
N THR A 10 -1.08 11.49 9.79
CA THR A 10 -2.45 11.81 9.39
C THR A 10 -2.81 13.24 9.79
N ALA A 11 -2.49 13.66 11.01
CA ALA A 11 -2.74 15.03 11.48
C ALA A 11 -1.89 16.06 10.71
N ALA A 12 -0.60 15.79 10.51
CA ALA A 12 0.31 16.70 9.83
C ALA A 12 -0.10 16.93 8.36
N LEU A 13 -0.37 15.85 7.62
CA LEU A 13 -0.77 15.96 6.23
C LEU A 13 -2.23 16.42 6.08
N GLY A 14 -3.09 16.11 7.05
CA GLY A 14 -4.44 16.67 7.15
C GLY A 14 -4.43 18.20 7.31
N GLY A 15 -3.49 18.75 8.10
CA GLY A 15 -3.29 20.20 8.22
C GLY A 15 -2.87 20.87 6.90
N LEU A 16 -2.33 20.11 5.95
CA LEU A 16 -1.98 20.58 4.60
C LEU A 16 -3.11 20.37 3.57
N GLY A 17 -4.27 19.86 4.00
CA GLY A 17 -5.43 19.63 3.14
C GLY A 17 -5.49 18.25 2.46
N TYR A 18 -4.57 17.34 2.78
CA TYR A 18 -4.63 15.97 2.26
C TYR A 18 -5.53 15.08 3.12
N THR A 19 -6.30 14.20 2.47
CA THR A 19 -7.05 13.15 3.16
C THR A 19 -6.19 11.91 3.26
N LEU A 20 -5.86 11.51 4.49
CA LEU A 20 -5.07 10.31 4.76
C LEU A 20 -5.90 9.26 5.49
N ARG A 21 -5.64 8.00 5.13
CA ARG A 21 -6.15 6.83 5.84
C ARG A 21 -4.96 5.93 6.19
N ALA A 22 -4.70 5.80 7.48
CA ALA A 22 -3.78 4.77 7.94
C ALA A 22 -4.42 3.40 7.71
N LEU A 23 -3.66 2.45 7.17
CA LEU A 23 -4.10 1.07 7.13
C LEU A 23 -4.04 0.46 8.53
N ASP A 24 -4.98 -0.42 8.83
CA ASP A 24 -5.00 -1.14 10.11
C ASP A 24 -3.72 -1.98 10.31
N CYS A 25 -3.46 -2.38 11.55
CA CYS A 25 -2.36 -3.30 11.83
C CYS A 25 -2.59 -4.61 11.05
N PRO A 26 -1.62 -5.04 10.22
CA PRO A 26 -1.80 -6.22 9.40
C PRO A 26 -1.93 -7.49 10.26
N ASP A 27 -2.86 -8.35 9.88
CA ASP A 27 -3.17 -9.60 10.59
C ASP A 27 -2.90 -10.84 9.72
N VAL A 28 -3.33 -12.01 10.19
CA VAL A 28 -3.14 -13.27 9.46
C VAL A 28 -3.89 -13.27 8.12
N GLU A 29 -5.02 -12.57 8.01
CA GLU A 29 -5.73 -12.43 6.73
C GLU A 29 -4.90 -11.59 5.76
N ALA A 30 -4.29 -10.49 6.19
CA ALA A 30 -3.35 -9.75 5.36
C ALA A 30 -2.20 -10.65 4.85
N LEU A 31 -1.66 -11.55 5.69
CA LEU A 31 -0.66 -12.51 5.23
C LEU A 31 -1.19 -13.46 4.14
N ARG A 32 -2.45 -13.91 4.24
CA ARG A 32 -3.08 -14.79 3.25
C ARG A 32 -3.20 -14.10 1.90
N PHE A 33 -3.77 -12.89 1.88
CA PHE A 33 -3.83 -12.06 0.66
C PHE A 33 -2.42 -11.83 0.07
N GLY A 34 -1.44 -11.52 0.91
CA GLY A 34 -0.06 -11.30 0.48
C GLY A 34 0.55 -12.53 -0.19
N LYS A 35 0.31 -13.73 0.34
CA LYS A 35 0.81 -14.98 -0.24
C LYS A 35 0.05 -15.42 -1.50
N GLU A 36 -1.22 -15.07 -1.60
CA GLU A 36 -2.07 -15.40 -2.74
C GLU A 36 -1.68 -14.59 -3.98
N PHE A 37 -1.54 -13.27 -3.84
CA PHE A 37 -1.27 -12.36 -4.96
C PHE A 37 0.20 -11.94 -5.09
N GLY A 38 1.00 -12.11 -4.04
CA GLY A 38 2.43 -11.77 -4.04
C GLY A 38 3.31 -12.87 -4.64
N ASN A 39 4.46 -12.48 -5.19
CA ASN A 39 5.43 -13.46 -5.70
C ASN A 39 6.05 -14.28 -4.56
N ARG A 40 6.40 -15.54 -4.88
CA ARG A 40 7.13 -16.41 -3.96
C ARG A 40 8.54 -15.89 -3.69
N GLY A 41 9.01 -16.03 -2.46
CA GLY A 41 10.37 -15.65 -2.06
C GLY A 41 10.54 -14.17 -1.68
N GLN A 42 9.43 -13.43 -1.54
CA GLN A 42 9.46 -12.10 -0.95
C GLN A 42 9.63 -12.19 0.58
N CYS A 43 10.15 -11.12 1.19
CA CYS A 43 10.27 -11.05 2.64
C CYS A 43 8.88 -10.90 3.30
N ASN A 44 8.74 -11.41 4.52
CA ASN A 44 7.48 -11.33 5.27
C ASN A 44 6.87 -9.92 5.35
N PRO A 45 7.64 -8.84 5.58
CA PRO A 45 7.09 -7.49 5.58
C PRO A 45 6.35 -7.13 4.28
N THR A 46 6.82 -7.60 3.12
CA THR A 46 6.14 -7.37 1.84
C THR A 46 4.79 -8.08 1.81
N TYR A 47 4.74 -9.35 2.22
CA TYR A 47 3.48 -10.09 2.26
C TYR A 47 2.44 -9.42 3.15
N PHE A 48 2.83 -9.02 4.36
CA PHE A 48 1.92 -8.32 5.25
C PHE A 48 1.50 -6.95 4.70
N THR A 49 2.42 -6.17 4.13
CA THR A 49 2.11 -4.82 3.67
C THR A 49 1.21 -4.83 2.42
N VAL A 50 1.61 -5.58 1.38
CA VAL A 50 0.85 -5.69 0.13
C VAL A 50 -0.50 -6.36 0.40
N GLY A 51 -0.49 -7.44 1.19
CA GLY A 51 -1.72 -8.15 1.52
C GLY A 51 -2.69 -7.32 2.35
N ASN A 52 -2.20 -6.45 3.24
CA ASN A 52 -3.07 -5.54 3.99
C ASN A 52 -3.67 -4.46 3.10
N LEU A 53 -2.91 -3.96 2.12
CA LEU A 53 -3.45 -3.06 1.10
C LEU A 53 -4.56 -3.76 0.30
N ILE A 54 -4.31 -4.94 -0.25
CA ILE A 54 -5.30 -5.69 -1.04
C ILE A 54 -6.55 -5.98 -0.19
N LYS A 55 -6.37 -6.45 1.05
CA LYS A 55 -7.46 -6.67 2.00
C LYS A 55 -8.33 -5.42 2.17
N HIS A 56 -7.71 -4.25 2.34
CA HIS A 56 -8.44 -2.98 2.48
C HIS A 56 -9.20 -2.62 1.20
N LEU A 57 -8.57 -2.73 0.02
CA LEU A 57 -9.23 -2.42 -1.25
C LEU A 57 -10.38 -3.40 -1.55
N SER A 58 -10.22 -4.68 -1.22
CA SER A 58 -11.30 -5.67 -1.29
C SER A 58 -12.44 -5.33 -0.34
N HIS A 59 -12.16 -4.82 0.86
CA HIS A 59 -13.21 -4.33 1.76
C HIS A 59 -14.01 -3.16 1.15
N LEU A 60 -13.33 -2.16 0.57
CA LEU A 60 -13.99 -1.05 -0.13
C LEU A 60 -14.89 -1.53 -1.27
N ARG A 61 -14.42 -2.50 -2.06
CA ARG A 61 -15.16 -3.06 -3.18
C ARG A 61 -16.36 -3.91 -2.73
N ASP A 62 -16.11 -4.87 -1.84
CA ASP A 62 -17.03 -5.97 -1.57
C ASP A 62 -17.99 -5.67 -0.41
N GLN A 63 -17.58 -4.83 0.55
CA GLN A 63 -18.37 -4.52 1.75
C GLN A 63 -18.95 -3.10 1.70
N GLU A 64 -18.15 -2.11 1.27
CA GLU A 64 -18.63 -0.73 1.11
C GLU A 64 -19.29 -0.49 -0.26
N GLY A 65 -19.17 -1.44 -1.20
CA GLY A 65 -19.82 -1.39 -2.51
C GLY A 65 -19.23 -0.36 -3.48
N MET A 66 -18.01 0.13 -3.22
CA MET A 66 -17.35 1.12 -4.07
C MET A 66 -16.87 0.48 -5.38
N PRO A 67 -17.26 0.99 -6.56
CA PRO A 67 -16.78 0.46 -7.83
C PRO A 67 -15.25 0.55 -7.94
N VAL A 68 -14.62 -0.50 -8.48
CA VAL A 68 -13.15 -0.54 -8.67
C VAL A 68 -12.59 0.68 -9.41
N PRO A 69 -13.21 1.19 -10.50
CA PRO A 69 -12.73 2.41 -11.15
C PRO A 69 -12.70 3.63 -10.23
N GLU A 70 -13.67 3.75 -9.33
CA GLU A 70 -13.71 4.83 -8.33
C GLU A 70 -12.61 4.65 -7.28
N ILE A 71 -12.35 3.42 -6.83
CA ILE A 71 -11.24 3.12 -5.91
C ILE A 71 -9.90 3.56 -6.51
N ILE A 72 -9.65 3.21 -7.78
CA ILE A 72 -8.41 3.54 -8.49
C ILE A 72 -8.26 5.06 -8.64
N ASP A 73 -9.34 5.77 -8.95
CA ASP A 73 -9.35 7.22 -9.17
C ASP A 73 -9.15 8.01 -7.86
N ARG A 74 -9.77 7.57 -6.76
CA ARG A 74 -9.81 8.33 -5.50
C ARG A 74 -8.66 8.02 -4.55
N TYR A 75 -8.06 6.83 -4.64
CA TYR A 75 -7.05 6.38 -3.70
C TYR A 75 -5.67 6.24 -4.33
N VAL A 76 -4.65 6.38 -3.47
CA VAL A 76 -3.24 6.16 -3.79
C VAL A 76 -2.57 5.54 -2.58
N PHE A 77 -1.65 4.59 -2.80
CA PHE A 77 -0.87 4.01 -1.72
C PHE A 77 0.53 4.64 -1.69
N LEU A 78 0.88 5.25 -0.56
CA LEU A 78 2.20 5.84 -0.32
C LEU A 78 3.04 4.90 0.53
N THR A 79 4.22 4.54 0.05
CA THR A 79 5.16 3.69 0.80
C THR A 79 6.61 4.16 0.65
N ALA A 80 7.48 3.71 1.54
CA ALA A 80 8.89 4.06 1.50
C ALA A 80 9.61 3.32 0.37
N GLY A 81 10.32 4.07 -0.48
CA GLY A 81 11.27 3.56 -1.46
C GLY A 81 12.70 3.69 -0.94
N ALA A 82 13.54 2.69 -1.19
CA ALA A 82 14.96 2.73 -0.81
C ALA A 82 15.83 2.03 -1.86
N CYS A 83 17.08 2.47 -1.99
CA CYS A 83 18.11 1.83 -2.83
C CYS A 83 19.12 0.99 -2.01
N GLY A 84 18.81 0.71 -0.74
CA GLY A 84 19.65 -0.06 0.16
C GLY A 84 19.50 -1.58 0.00
N PRO A 85 20.17 -2.39 0.84
CA PRO A 85 20.12 -3.86 0.77
C PRO A 85 18.71 -4.43 1.05
N CYS A 86 17.82 -3.62 1.62
CA CYS A 86 16.44 -4.00 1.88
C CYS A 86 15.63 -4.00 0.57
N ARG A 87 15.22 -5.20 0.14
CA ARG A 87 14.42 -5.36 -1.07
C ARG A 87 12.98 -4.86 -0.94
N PHE A 88 12.49 -4.67 0.28
CA PHE A 88 11.13 -4.14 0.52
C PHE A 88 10.89 -2.83 -0.24
N GLY A 89 11.82 -1.88 -0.11
CA GLY A 89 11.75 -0.57 -0.78
C GLY A 89 12.01 -0.61 -2.28
N THR A 90 12.45 -1.75 -2.83
CA THR A 90 12.69 -1.96 -4.27
C THR A 90 11.56 -2.72 -4.95
N TYR A 91 10.61 -3.28 -4.19
CA TYR A 91 9.55 -4.16 -4.72
C TYR A 91 8.35 -3.42 -5.33
N VAL A 92 8.47 -2.16 -5.75
CA VAL A 92 7.32 -1.41 -6.32
C VAL A 92 6.67 -2.13 -7.51
N THR A 93 7.46 -2.83 -8.33
CA THR A 93 6.95 -3.67 -9.44
C THR A 93 6.09 -4.82 -8.93
N GLU A 94 6.46 -5.39 -7.80
CA GLU A 94 5.74 -6.49 -7.17
C GLU A 94 4.43 -6.03 -6.54
N TYR A 95 4.40 -4.84 -5.93
CA TYR A 95 3.17 -4.24 -5.42
C TYR A 95 2.18 -4.06 -6.57
N ARG A 96 2.63 -3.47 -7.69
CA ARG A 96 1.81 -3.27 -8.88
C ARG A 96 1.32 -4.59 -9.47
N LYS A 97 2.18 -5.59 -9.57
CA LYS A 97 1.80 -6.94 -10.03
C LYS A 97 0.70 -7.53 -9.14
N ALA A 98 0.89 -7.54 -7.82
CA ALA A 98 -0.09 -8.10 -6.89
C ALA A 98 -1.44 -7.34 -6.93
N LEU A 99 -1.41 -6.02 -7.17
CA LEU A 99 -2.62 -5.23 -7.37
C LEU A 99 -3.35 -5.58 -8.67
N VAL A 100 -2.62 -5.80 -9.76
CA VAL A 100 -3.21 -6.30 -11.03
C VAL A 100 -3.85 -7.67 -10.80
N ASP A 101 -3.11 -8.60 -10.20
CA ASP A 101 -3.56 -9.98 -9.97
C ASP A 101 -4.77 -10.07 -9.02
N SER A 102 -4.96 -9.07 -8.14
CA SER A 102 -6.13 -8.97 -7.24
C SER A 102 -7.30 -8.17 -7.79
N GLY A 103 -7.21 -7.70 -9.05
CA GLY A 103 -8.29 -7.00 -9.75
C GLY A 103 -8.30 -5.47 -9.54
N PHE A 104 -7.19 -4.89 -9.11
CA PHE A 104 -6.98 -3.43 -8.93
C PHE A 104 -5.94 -2.90 -9.92
N GLU A 105 -5.99 -3.37 -11.17
CA GLU A 105 -5.13 -2.86 -12.25
C GLU A 105 -5.24 -1.33 -12.37
N GLY A 106 -4.09 -0.65 -12.51
CA GLY A 106 -4.03 0.81 -12.58
C GLY A 106 -4.00 1.52 -11.23
N PHE A 107 -4.14 0.81 -10.10
CA PHE A 107 -4.01 1.41 -8.78
C PHE A 107 -2.62 2.01 -8.55
N ARG A 108 -2.58 3.25 -8.06
CA ARG A 108 -1.35 4.05 -7.97
C ARG A 108 -0.59 3.73 -6.70
N VAL A 109 0.70 3.42 -6.86
CA VAL A 109 1.67 3.24 -5.77
C VAL A 109 2.76 4.30 -5.91
N LEU A 110 2.82 5.19 -4.92
CA LEU A 110 3.82 6.25 -4.82
C LEU A 110 4.92 5.84 -3.85
N LEU A 111 6.16 6.09 -4.26
CA LEU A 111 7.34 5.85 -3.44
C LEU A 111 7.85 7.18 -2.89
N PHE A 112 8.05 7.24 -1.58
CA PHE A 112 8.82 8.30 -0.95
C PHE A 112 10.26 7.82 -0.77
N GLN A 113 11.20 8.44 -1.49
CA GLN A 113 12.62 8.11 -1.44
C GLN A 113 13.38 9.06 -0.52
N GLN A 114 14.30 8.51 0.28
CA GLN A 114 15.06 9.30 1.25
C GLN A 114 15.93 10.39 0.59
N GLN A 115 16.57 10.12 -0.56
CA GLN A 115 17.38 11.11 -1.29
C GLN A 115 16.61 11.85 -2.41
N GLY A 116 15.41 11.40 -2.80
CA GLY A 116 14.70 11.88 -4.00
C GLY A 116 13.31 12.49 -3.77
N GLY A 117 12.76 12.38 -2.56
CA GLY A 117 11.39 12.81 -2.26
C GLY A 117 10.35 11.94 -2.99
N ILE A 118 9.29 12.58 -3.51
CA ILE A 118 8.18 11.91 -4.24
C ILE A 118 8.39 11.94 -5.77
N LYS A 119 9.57 12.34 -6.25
CA LYS A 119 9.84 12.38 -7.70
C LYS A 119 9.78 10.97 -8.28
N GLN A 120 8.69 10.65 -8.97
CA GLN A 120 8.58 9.46 -9.79
C GLN A 120 9.26 9.79 -11.12
N ALA A 121 10.39 9.13 -11.40
CA ALA A 121 11.07 9.22 -12.69
C ALA A 121 10.24 8.51 -13.77
#